data_AF-A0A7Y2ACY0-F1
#
_entry.id   AF-A0A7Y2ACY0-F1
#
_cell.length_a   1.000
_cell.length_b   1.000
_cell.length_c   1.000
_cell.angle_alpha   90.00
_cell.angle_beta   90.00
_cell.angle_gamma   90.00
#
_symmetry.space_group_name_H-M   'P 1'
#
loop_
_entity.id
_entity.type
_entity.pdbx_description
1 polymer ?
#
loop_
_entity_poly.entity_id
_entity_poly.type
_entity_poly.pdbx_seq_one_letter_code
_entity_poly.pdbx_strand_id
1 'polypeptide(L)' 'EKGVLILTDMVGNVISELEIGPSKNVQRLILDTSELATGSYLVSIITDTEAMRKQLVVNR' A
#
# COMPACT_ATOMS: atom_id res chain seq x y z
N GLU A 1 -4.00 -8.33 -14.86
CA GLU A 1 -3.98 -8.99 -13.54
C GLU A 1 -4.60 -8.06 -12.52
N LYS A 2 -5.55 -8.54 -11.72
CA LYS A 2 -6.14 -7.72 -10.65
C LYS A 2 -5.20 -7.78 -9.45
N GLY A 3 -5.17 -6.72 -8.66
CA GLY A 3 -4.42 -6.69 -7.41
C GLY A 3 -5.03 -5.73 -6.41
N VAL A 4 -4.38 -5.61 -5.26
CA VAL A 4 -4.78 -4.71 -4.17
C VAL A 4 -3.53 -4.11 -3.54
N LEU A 5 -3.57 -2.82 -3.26
CA LEU A 5 -2.61 -2.12 -2.42
C LEU A 5 -3.21 -1.97 -1.02
N ILE A 6 -2.48 -2.40 -0.01
CA ILE A 6 -2.89 -2.38 1.39
C ILE A 6 -1.86 -1.57 2.18
N LEU A 7 -2.33 -0.56 2.91
CA LEU A 7 -1.55 0.15 3.93
C LEU A 7 -1.96 -0.39 5.30
N THR A 8 -0.99 -0.86 6.08
CA THR A 8 -1.20 -1.43 7.42
C THR A 8 -0.31 -0.70 8.42
N ASP A 9 -0.77 -0.48 9.64
CA ASP A 9 0.11 -0.04 10.73
C ASP A 9 1.02 -1.19 11.24
N MET A 10 1.94 -0.88 12.16
CA MET A 10 2.86 -1.90 12.72
C MET A 10 2.19 -2.90 13.67
N VAL A 11 0.93 -2.69 14.05
CA VAL A 11 0.16 -3.59 14.93
C VAL A 11 -0.71 -4.54 14.08
N GLY A 12 -0.81 -4.29 12.78
CA GLY A 12 -1.55 -5.13 11.82
C GLY A 12 -2.91 -4.58 11.42
N ASN A 13 -3.28 -3.36 11.85
CA ASN A 13 -4.55 -2.75 11.44
C ASN A 13 -4.45 -2.21 10.02
N VAL A 14 -5.43 -2.55 9.17
CA VAL A 14 -5.54 -2.00 7.83
C VAL A 14 -6.02 -0.55 7.91
N ILE A 15 -5.20 0.36 7.40
CA ILE A 15 -5.48 1.80 7.36
C ILE A 15 -6.14 2.18 6.04
N SER A 16 -5.72 1.56 4.93
CA SER A 16 -6.28 1.81 3.61
C SER A 16 -6.14 0.57 2.73
N GLU A 17 -7.12 0.36 1.87
CA GLU A 17 -7.13 -0.67 0.84
C GLU A 17 -7.54 -0.05 -0.50
N LEU A 18 -6.83 -0.37 -1.57
CA LEU A 18 -7.07 0.15 -2.91
C LEU A 18 -6.98 -0.97 -3.94
N GLU A 19 -8.08 -1.26 -4.62
CA GLU A 19 -8.08 -2.19 -5.75
C GLU A 19 -7.24 -1.64 -6.92
N ILE A 20 -6.33 -2.45 -7.42
CA ILE A 20 -5.52 -2.20 -8.60
C ILE A 20 -6.13 -2.98 -9.76
N GLY A 21 -6.69 -2.26 -10.73
CA GLY A 21 -7.24 -2.85 -11.95
C GLY A 21 -6.17 -3.57 -12.80
N PRO A 22 -6.58 -4.24 -13.90
CA PRO A 22 -5.68 -5.03 -14.74
C PRO A 22 -4.40 -4.28 -15.14
N SER A 23 -3.29 -4.75 -14.56
CA SER A 23 -1.90 -4.26 -14.58
C SER A 23 -1.24 -3.79 -15.89
N LYS A 24 -1.91 -3.77 -17.05
CA LYS A 24 -1.24 -3.46 -18.32
C LYS A 24 -0.71 -2.02 -18.43
N ASN A 25 -1.13 -1.08 -17.57
CA ASN A 25 -0.69 0.32 -17.63
C ASN A 25 -0.42 1.01 -16.28
N VAL A 26 -0.40 0.28 -15.15
CA VAL A 26 -0.14 0.92 -13.85
C VAL A 26 1.38 1.06 -13.65
N GLN A 27 1.94 2.15 -14.16
CA GLN A 27 3.38 2.46 -13.99
C GLN A 27 3.68 3.08 -12.62
N ARG A 28 2.67 3.72 -11.99
CA ARG A 28 2.83 4.42 -10.73
C ARG A 28 1.53 4.43 -9.94
N LEU A 29 1.62 4.10 -8.66
CA LEU A 29 0.59 4.35 -7.66
C LEU A 29 1.08 5.46 -6.73
N ILE A 30 0.18 6.36 -6.36
CA ILE A 30 0.46 7.46 -5.45
C ILE A 30 -0.50 7.31 -4.27
N LEU A 31 0.06 7.27 -3.08
CA LEU A 31 -0.67 7.22 -1.81
C LEU A 31 -0.49 8.57 -1.12
N ASP A 32 -1.60 9.24 -0.79
CA ASP A 32 -1.55 10.43 0.03
C ASP A 32 -1.33 10.02 1.49
N THR A 33 -0.28 10.56 2.11
CA THR A 33 0.11 10.27 3.50
C THR A 33 -0.14 11.46 4.42
N SER A 34 -0.82 12.50 3.95
CA SER A 34 -1.06 13.76 4.68
C SER A 34 -1.88 13.57 5.96
N GLU A 35 -2.69 12.53 6.06
CA GLU A 35 -3.49 12.23 7.26
C GLU A 35 -2.85 11.17 8.17
N LEU A 36 -1.74 10.54 7.76
CA LEU A 36 -1.10 9.47 8.54
C LEU A 36 -0.29 10.00 9.72
N ALA A 37 -0.57 9.53 10.93
CA ALA A 37 0.23 9.88 12.11
C ALA A 37 1.72 9.56 11.92
N THR A 38 2.59 10.24 12.66
CA THR A 38 4.03 9.91 12.68
C THR A 38 4.21 8.47 13.16
N GLY A 39 4.95 7.68 12.39
CA GLY A 39 5.05 6.24 12.65
C GLY A 39 5.60 5.44 11.47
N SER A 40 5.65 4.13 11.67
CA SER A 40 5.96 3.18 10.61
C SER A 40 4.68 2.49 10.14
N TYR A 41 4.65 2.19 8.85
CA TYR A 41 3.55 1.51 8.19
C TYR A 41 4.11 0.48 7.20
N LEU A 42 3.33 -0.54 6.90
CA LEU A 42 3.61 -1.51 5.85
C LEU A 42 2.72 -1.22 4.65
N VAL A 43 3.35 -1.04 3.49
CA VAL A 43 2.68 -0.97 2.19
C VAL A 43 2.86 -2.33 1.53
N SER A 44 1.75 -3.04 1.31
CA SER A 44 1.73 -4.31 0.60
C SER A 44 1.00 -4.14 -0.73
N ILE A 45 1.55 -4.70 -1.80
CA ILE A 45 0.87 -4.85 -3.09
C ILE A 45 0.72 -6.34 -3.33
N ILE A 46 -0.51 -6.81 -3.43
CA ILE A 46 -0.82 -8.22 -3.61
C ILE A 46 -1.58 -8.35 -4.94
N THR A 47 -1.07 -9.17 -5.83
CA THR A 47 -1.68 -9.51 -7.12
C THR A 47 -1.91 -11.01 -7.18
N ASP A 48 -2.56 -11.50 -8.22
CA ASP A 48 -2.79 -12.93 -8.41
C ASP A 48 -1.46 -13.73 -8.51
N THR A 49 -0.37 -13.10 -8.96
CA THR A 49 0.92 -13.77 -9.20
C THR A 49 2.08 -13.29 -8.33
N GLU A 50 1.98 -12.09 -7.75
CA GLU A 50 3.07 -11.48 -7.00
C GLU A 50 2.56 -10.80 -5.71
N ALA A 51 3.35 -10.90 -4.64
CA ALA A 51 3.18 -10.10 -3.44
C ALA A 51 4.47 -9.33 -3.15
N MET A 52 4.34 -8.00 -3.08
CA MET A 52 5.42 -7.09 -2.70
C MET A 52 5.08 -6.40 -1.39
N ARG A 53 6.09 -6.13 -0.56
CA ARG A 53 5.93 -5.38 0.69
C ARG A 53 7.09 -4.40 0.88
N LYS A 54 6.77 -3.19 1.33
CA LYS A 54 7.74 -2.16 1.74
C LYS A 54 7.31 -1.47 3.02
N GLN A 55 8.27 -1.01 3.80
CA GLN A 55 8.01 -0.17 4.96
C GLN A 55 7.97 1.30 4.54
N LEU A 56 6.96 2.03 5.00
CA LEU A 56 6.84 3.48 4.90
C LEU A 56 7.08 4.06 6.29
N VAL A 57 8.01 5.00 6.41
CA VAL A 57 8.24 5.77 7.64
C VAL A 57 7.71 7.17 7.41
N VAL A 58 6.65 7.54 8.12
CA VAL A 58 6.10 8.89 8.13
C VAL A 58 6.78 9.63 9.27
N ASN A 59 7.63 10.60 8.93
CA ASN A 59 8.31 11.47 9.88
C ASN A 59 8.11 12.92 9.45
N ARG A 60 7.24 13.63 10.17
CA ARG A 60 6.86 15.01 9.92
C ARG A 60 6.79 15.78 11.22
#